data_AF-A0A0F9D1X9-F1
#
_entry.id   AF-A0A0F9D1X9-F1
#
_cell.length_a   1.000
_cell.length_b   1.000
_cell.length_c   1.000
_cell.angle_alpha   90.00
_cell.angle_beta   90.00
_cell.angle_gamma   90.00
#
_symmetry.space_group_name_H-M   'P 1'
#
loop_
_entity.id
_entity.type
_entity.pdbx_description
1 polymer ?
#
loop_
_entity_poly.entity_id
_entity_poly.type
_entity_poly.pdbx_seq_one_letter_code
_entity_poly.pdbx_strand_id
1 'polypeptide(L)' 'MKKNKFPKGWDEERVRKVLAHYEEQTEEEAVAEDEAAYEDENQTFIKIPNELLPEVRELIAHRRR' A
#
# COMPACT_ATOMS: atom_id res chain seq x y z
N MET A 1 4.39 -7.88 -29.02
CA MET A 1 3.42 -7.88 -27.90
C MET A 1 3.51 -6.55 -27.17
N LYS A 2 2.39 -5.85 -26.96
CA LYS A 2 2.40 -4.65 -26.12
C LYS A 2 2.78 -5.10 -24.70
N LYS A 3 3.86 -4.54 -24.15
CA LYS A 3 4.22 -4.74 -22.74
C LYS A 3 2.98 -4.36 -21.92
N ASN A 4 2.50 -5.27 -21.07
CA ASN A 4 1.44 -4.93 -20.12
C ASN A 4 1.95 -3.74 -19.31
N LYS A 5 1.20 -2.64 -19.30
CA LYS A 5 1.61 -1.41 -18.60
C LYS A 5 1.49 -1.55 -17.09
N PHE A 6 0.81 -2.60 -16.63
CA PHE A 6 0.50 -2.81 -15.23
C PHE A 6 1.49 -3.78 -14.56
N PRO A 7 1.73 -3.60 -13.25
CA PRO A 7 2.48 -4.57 -12.45
C PRO A 7 1.88 -5.98 -12.50
N LYS A 8 2.66 -6.98 -12.10
CA LYS A 8 2.16 -8.36 -12.01
C LYS A 8 0.96 -8.43 -11.05
N GLY A 9 -0.13 -9.05 -11.49
CA GLY A 9 -1.37 -9.15 -10.71
C GLY A 9 -2.29 -7.91 -10.79
N TRP A 10 -1.97 -6.97 -11.68
CA TRP A 10 -2.80 -5.82 -12.00
C TRP A 10 -3.27 -5.87 -13.46
N ASP A 11 -4.55 -5.58 -13.63
CA ASP A 11 -5.19 -5.38 -14.93
C ASP A 11 -5.91 -4.03 -14.94
N GLU A 12 -6.45 -3.68 -16.11
CA GLU A 12 -7.12 -2.39 -16.30
C GLU A 12 -8.38 -2.25 -15.44
N GLU A 13 -9.12 -3.34 -15.24
CA GLU A 13 -10.34 -3.34 -14.42
C GLU A 13 -10.02 -3.02 -12.97
N ARG A 14 -9.01 -3.67 -12.40
CA ARG A 14 -8.53 -3.40 -11.04
C ARG A 14 -8.08 -1.96 -10.88
N VAL A 15 -7.33 -1.43 -11.86
CA VAL A 15 -6.89 -0.03 -11.83
C VAL A 15 -8.08 0.93 -11.84
N ARG A 16 -9.07 0.72 -12.71
CA ARG A 16 -10.27 1.59 -12.75
C ARG A 16 -11.07 1.54 -11.46
N LYS A 17 -11.22 0.38 -10.83
CA LYS A 17 -11.91 0.25 -9.53
C LYS A 17 -11.22 1.04 -8.43
N VAL A 18 -9.89 0.97 -8.37
CA VAL A 18 -9.10 1.73 -7.39
C VAL A 18 -9.23 3.24 -7.64
N LEU A 19 -9.18 3.69 -8.89
CA LEU A 19 -9.37 5.10 -9.22
C LEU A 19 -10.76 5.61 -8.83
N ALA A 20 -11.83 4.87 -9.18
CA ALA A 20 -13.19 5.25 -8.81
C ALA A 20 -13.38 5.34 -7.29
N HIS A 21 -12.83 4.40 -6.52
CA HIS A 21 -12.85 4.44 -5.05
C HIS A 21 -12.27 5.75 -4.51
N TYR A 22 -11.05 6.11 -4.93
CA TYR A 22 -10.40 7.33 -4.45
C TYR A 22 -11.00 8.63 -5.01
N GLU A 23 -11.63 8.60 -6.19
CA GLU A 23 -12.34 9.76 -6.75
C GLU A 23 -13.67 10.04 -6.03
N GLU A 24 -14.35 9.01 -5.55
CA GLU A 24 -15.63 9.12 -4.84
C GLU A 24 -15.46 9.23 -3.31
N GLN A 25 -14.27 8.94 -2.79
CA GLN A 25 -13.94 9.01 -1.37
C GLN A 25 -14.11 10.44 -0.82
N THR A 26 -14.82 10.56 0.29
CA THR A 26 -14.95 11.81 1.04
C THR A 26 -13.70 12.09 1.88
N GLU A 27 -13.50 13.35 2.27
CA GLU A 27 -12.39 13.73 3.15
C GLU A 27 -12.44 12.98 4.50
N GLU A 28 -13.64 12.80 5.05
CA GLU A 28 -13.85 12.04 6.30
C GLU A 28 -13.46 10.57 6.16
N GLU A 29 -13.81 9.93 5.03
CA GLU A 29 -13.42 8.55 4.74
C GLU A 29 -11.91 8.40 4.51
N ALA A 30 -11.27 9.38 3.86
CA ALA A 30 -9.82 9.39 3.68
C ALA A 30 -9.09 9.49 5.03
N VAL A 31 -9.57 10.36 5.93
CA VAL A 31 -9.03 10.49 7.30
C VAL A 31 -9.25 9.19 8.08
N ALA A 32 -10.44 8.59 8.00
CA ALA A 32 -10.74 7.34 8.69
C ALA A 32 -9.87 6.17 8.19
N GLU A 33 -9.59 6.08 6.88
CA GLU A 33 -8.66 5.08 6.33
C GLU A 33 -7.23 5.26 6.88
N ASP A 34 -6.75 6.51 6.96
CA ASP A 34 -5.44 6.83 7.51
C ASP A 34 -5.37 6.51 9.02
N GLU A 35 -6.39 6.85 9.81
CA GLU A 35 -6.48 6.55 11.24
C GLU A 35 -6.58 5.05 11.52
N ALA A 36 -7.37 4.31 10.73
CA ALA A 36 -7.51 2.86 10.86
C ALA A 36 -6.17 2.14 10.65
N ALA A 37 -5.29 2.67 9.79
CA ALA A 37 -3.95 2.12 9.63
C ALA A 37 -3.11 2.25 10.91
N TYR A 38 -3.30 3.30 11.72
CA TYR A 38 -2.67 3.49 13.02
C TYR A 38 -3.26 2.61 14.13
N GLU A 39 -4.53 2.23 14.02
CA GLU A 39 -5.23 1.42 15.02
C GLU A 39 -5.06 -0.10 14.81
N ASP A 40 -4.47 -0.55 13.70
CA ASP A 40 -4.21 -1.98 13.47
C ASP A 40 -3.20 -2.54 14.48
N GLU A 41 -3.70 -3.28 15.47
CA GLU A 41 -2.91 -3.93 16.52
C GLU A 41 -1.88 -4.96 15.99
N ASN A 42 -2.01 -5.42 14.74
CA ASN A 42 -1.04 -6.33 14.11
C ASN A 42 0.17 -5.60 13.52
N GLN A 43 0.14 -4.27 13.48
CA GLN A 43 1.20 -3.45 12.92
C GLN A 43 1.72 -2.46 13.95
N THR A 44 2.94 -1.95 13.73
CA THR A 44 3.56 -0.98 14.62
C THR A 44 4.32 0.02 13.78
N PHE A 45 4.05 1.31 14.03
CA PHE A 45 4.77 2.40 13.39
C PHE A 45 6.10 2.63 14.10
N ILE A 46 7.18 2.51 13.33
CA ILE A 46 8.54 2.76 13.80
C ILE A 46 9.21 3.79 12.91
N LYS A 47 9.90 4.75 13.52
CA LYS A 47 10.76 5.68 12.78
C LYS A 47 12.06 4.96 12.41
N ILE A 48 12.40 4.95 11.13
CA ILE A 48 13.60 4.29 10.61
C ILE A 48 14.42 5.33 9.84
N PRO A 49 15.74 5.45 10.08
CA PRO A 49 16.63 6.20 9.19
C PRO A 49 16.54 5.70 7.76
N ASN A 50 16.47 6.61 6.78
CA ASN A 50 16.30 6.25 5.36
C ASN A 50 17.38 5.29 4.85
N GLU A 51 18.60 5.42 5.36
CA GLU A 51 19.73 4.56 5.02
C GLU A 51 19.53 3.08 5.41
N LEU A 52 18.66 2.79 6.39
CA LEU A 52 18.35 1.44 6.87
C LEU A 52 17.06 0.85 6.29
N LEU A 53 16.33 1.63 5.48
CA LEU A 53 15.07 1.20 4.91
C LEU A 53 15.20 -0.03 3.98
N PRO A 54 16.24 -0.16 3.13
CA PRO A 54 16.44 -1.34 2.30
C PRO A 54 16.55 -2.63 3.13
N GLU A 55 17.36 -2.63 4.19
CA GLU A 55 17.62 -3.79 5.05
C GLU A 55 16.36 -4.25 5.79
N VAL A 56 15.57 -3.30 6.29
CA VAL A 56 14.29 -3.61 6.95
C VAL A 56 13.31 -4.24 5.96
N ARG A 57 13.24 -3.72 4.73
CA ARG A 57 12.38 -4.30 3.68
C ARG A 57 12.80 -5.72 3.33
N GLU A 58 14.11 -5.98 3.22
CA GLU A 58 14.61 -7.33 2.96
C GLU A 58 14.27 -8.29 4.11
N LEU A 59 14.45 -7.87 5.38
CA LEU A 59 14.09 -8.67 6.55
C LEU A 59 12.62 -9.10 6.53
N ILE A 60 11.71 -8.17 6.23
CA ILE A 60 10.27 -8.45 6.14
C ILE A 60 9.98 -9.42 4.99
N ALA A 61 10.60 -9.23 3.82
CA ALA A 61 10.39 -10.08 2.66
C ALA A 61 10.82 -11.54 2.90
N HIS A 62 11.90 -11.77 3.67
CA HIS A 62 12.35 -13.11 4.02
C HIS A 62 11.40 -13.82 4.98
N ARG A 63 10.74 -13.10 5.89
CA ARG A 63 9.81 -13.68 6.88
C ARG A 63 8.39 -13.91 6.36
N ARG A 64 8.02 -13.30 5.23
CA ARG A 64 6.70 -13.48 4.58
C ARG A 64 6.69 -14.65 3.56
N ARG A 65 7.76 -15.46 3.50
CA ARG A 65 7.83 -16.68 2.68
C ARG A 65 7.53 -17.93 3.50
#